data_AF-A0A956FXW3-F1
#
_entry.id   AF-A0A956FXW3-F1
#
_cell.length_a   1.000
_cell.length_b   1.000
_cell.length_c   1.000
_cell.angle_alpha   90.00
_cell.angle_beta   90.00
_cell.angle_gamma   90.00
#
_symmetry.space_group_name_H-M   'P 1'
#
loop_
_entity.id
_entity.type
_entity.pdbx_description
1 polymer ?
#
loop_
_entity_poly.entity_id
_entity_poly.type
_entity_poly.pdbx_seq_one_letter_code
_entity_poly.pdbx_strand_id
1 'polypeptide(L)'
;EAGDSERARSWLAEADLDPTTAAIFAAWARFVDGETMGALAELAALPQRHPRVAYLQGLALVEQRRLDEAGPWIERARRFYPGWVELEVASARVAIETGDRVAALRRLQGLAEEESFAPRAWTGLGEAYLAQGDAASLPKAHKALKRAVEREPRAAEAMLRLAEVWQRWRRTDPEGERRALEWLEKAVETAPEVARYRLALARYLVDIGEFRRAEGLLRELVDAPGVDAQPALVLAHLALEQARVREVLPDDFDGWLAAARELGADDDALLRLEARAALVGRRWNELTRLRKELGRKVEALPDDVEIRVLYARTLMAQRDDEEALKVVRRGIYSEEDGDGRLFLALAELEARDAKRKQGALHARAAWNRLKESERPTVELLAAADLGASLFVRTENDAAARALVRDLTRHLPLHGDAWRIRARTELALGDGSDAKRSIEKAAALAPHNPRIHAMRGQILLRFGASKRAVPAFEKAIELGGDLPDADRWRKLLRKTKR
;
A
#
# COMPACT_ATOMS: atom_id res chain seq x y z
N GLU A 1 5.89 33.44 8.78
CA GLU A 1 5.02 32.37 9.37
C GLU A 1 3.70 32.17 8.62
N ALA A 2 3.16 33.16 7.90
CA ALA A 2 1.95 33.03 7.08
C ALA A 2 2.07 32.13 5.82
N GLY A 3 3.08 31.26 5.75
CA GLY A 3 3.28 30.34 4.60
C GLY A 3 3.87 30.96 3.33
N ASP A 4 4.27 32.23 3.35
CA ASP A 4 4.85 32.95 2.20
C ASP A 4 6.39 32.96 2.27
N SER A 5 7.00 31.88 1.76
CA SER A 5 8.45 31.68 1.72
C SER A 5 9.14 32.59 0.69
N GLU A 6 8.50 32.89 -0.44
CA GLU A 6 9.03 33.78 -1.48
C GLU A 6 9.25 35.18 -0.94
N ARG A 7 8.23 35.75 -0.29
CA ARG A 7 8.35 37.07 0.34
C ARG A 7 9.39 37.08 1.44
N ALA A 8 9.49 35.99 2.21
CA ALA A 8 10.52 35.87 3.23
C ALA A 8 11.93 35.83 2.64
N ARG A 9 12.16 35.10 1.54
CA ARG A 9 13.45 35.10 0.83
C ARG A 9 13.81 36.48 0.27
N SER A 10 12.84 37.17 -0.33
CA SER A 10 13.02 38.54 -0.82
C SER A 10 13.44 39.47 0.33
N TRP A 11 12.76 39.38 1.47
CA TRP A 11 13.11 40.15 2.65
C TRP A 11 14.48 39.79 3.21
N LEU A 12 14.84 38.50 3.26
CA LEU A 12 16.14 38.05 3.75
C LEU A 12 17.31 38.56 2.91
N ALA A 13 17.13 38.71 1.59
CA ALA A 13 18.16 39.25 0.70
C ALA A 13 18.43 40.74 0.95
N GLU A 14 17.44 41.46 1.48
CA GLU A 14 17.51 42.90 1.76
C GLU A 14 17.81 43.20 3.24
N ALA A 15 17.63 42.23 4.13
CA ALA A 15 17.77 42.41 5.56
C ALA A 15 19.23 42.24 6.01
N ASP A 16 19.75 43.24 6.72
CA ASP A 16 21.08 43.20 7.36
C ASP A 16 21.00 42.41 8.68
N LEU A 17 20.85 41.08 8.55
CA LEU A 17 20.75 40.15 9.67
C LEU A 17 22.10 39.49 9.96
N ASP A 18 22.33 39.12 11.21
CA ASP A 18 23.48 38.29 11.54
C ASP A 18 23.38 36.91 10.83
N PRO A 19 24.52 36.25 10.54
CA PRO A 19 24.54 35.01 9.77
C PRO A 19 23.70 33.88 10.38
N THR A 20 23.59 33.81 11.71
CA THR A 20 22.80 32.77 12.37
C THR A 20 21.31 33.02 12.17
N THR A 21 20.85 34.25 12.39
CA THR A 21 19.45 34.63 12.19
C THR A 21 19.02 34.47 10.74
N ALA A 22 19.86 34.90 9.78
CA ALA A 22 19.60 34.71 8.36
C ALA A 22 19.45 33.22 8.00
N ALA A 23 20.34 32.36 8.50
CA ALA A 23 20.29 30.92 8.26
C ALA A 23 19.05 30.25 8.89
N ILE A 24 18.61 30.68 10.07
CA ILE A 24 17.36 30.18 10.69
C ILE A 24 16.15 30.48 9.80
N PHE A 25 16.06 31.69 9.26
CA PHE A 25 14.95 32.05 8.38
C PHE A 25 15.04 31.39 7.01
N ALA A 26 16.25 31.16 6.48
CA ALA A 26 16.44 30.37 5.27
C ALA A 26 15.96 28.92 5.46
N ALA A 27 16.31 28.29 6.59
CA ALA A 27 15.84 26.96 6.95
C ALA A 27 14.31 26.93 7.16
N TRP A 28 13.73 27.97 7.76
CA TRP A 28 12.27 28.12 7.86
C TRP A 28 11.61 28.22 6.48
N ALA A 29 12.18 29.00 5.55
CA ALA A 29 11.63 29.13 4.20
C ALA A 29 11.67 27.79 3.45
N ARG A 30 12.77 27.04 3.56
CA ARG A 30 12.86 25.67 3.03
C ARG A 30 11.83 24.74 3.65
N PHE A 31 11.66 24.80 4.97
CA PHE A 31 10.66 23.98 5.66
C PHE A 31 9.24 24.28 5.18
N VAL A 32 8.89 25.56 5.02
CA VAL A 32 7.58 26.00 4.50
C VAL A 32 7.35 25.55 3.07
N ASP A 33 8.42 25.49 2.28
CA ASP A 33 8.39 24.97 0.91
C ASP A 33 8.46 23.46 0.85
N GLY A 34 8.36 22.72 1.96
CA GLY A 34 8.35 21.27 1.96
C GLY A 34 9.71 20.59 1.79
N GLU A 35 10.80 21.36 1.65
CA GLU A 35 12.19 20.87 1.69
C GLU A 35 12.63 20.50 3.12
N THR A 36 11.82 19.72 3.82
CA THR A 36 11.94 19.48 5.26
C THR A 36 13.28 18.83 5.64
N MET A 37 13.82 17.93 4.82
CA MET A 37 15.12 17.32 5.07
C MET A 37 16.28 18.30 4.87
N GLY A 38 16.20 19.16 3.86
CA GLY A 38 17.17 20.24 3.65
C GLY A 38 17.14 21.24 4.81
N ALA A 39 15.94 21.61 5.28
CA ALA A 39 15.78 22.45 6.46
C ALA A 39 16.35 21.81 7.72
N LEU A 40 16.10 20.52 7.97
CA LEU A 40 16.65 19.79 9.12
C LEU A 40 18.18 19.73 9.09
N ALA A 41 18.78 19.51 7.92
CA ALA A 41 20.23 19.49 7.74
C ALA A 41 20.86 20.86 8.06
N GLU A 42 20.26 21.95 7.58
CA GLU A 42 20.71 23.31 7.90
C GLU A 42 20.55 23.61 9.40
N LEU A 43 19.39 23.29 9.97
CA LEU A 43 19.11 23.51 11.39
C LEU A 43 20.09 22.75 12.29
N ALA A 44 20.54 21.56 11.89
CA ALA A 44 21.52 20.76 12.63
C ALA A 44 22.91 21.42 12.68
N ALA A 45 23.26 22.24 11.68
CA ALA A 45 24.54 22.97 11.64
C ALA A 45 24.53 24.28 12.47
N LEU A 46 23.35 24.74 12.90
CA LEU A 46 23.19 25.99 13.65
C LEU A 46 23.40 25.80 15.16
N PRO A 47 23.51 26.87 15.97
CA PRO A 47 23.63 26.75 17.42
C PRO A 47 22.40 26.04 18.03
N GLN A 48 22.57 24.78 18.47
CA GLN A 48 21.47 23.92 18.95
C GLN A 48 20.79 24.39 20.26
N ARG A 49 21.37 25.40 20.92
CA ARG A 49 20.79 26.09 22.09
C ARG A 49 19.86 27.24 21.70
N HIS A 50 19.84 27.63 20.43
CA HIS A 50 19.00 28.71 19.96
C HIS A 50 17.51 28.32 20.00
N PRO A 51 16.62 29.11 20.63
CA PRO A 51 15.21 28.75 20.79
C PRO A 51 14.48 28.44 19.47
N ARG A 52 14.69 29.26 18.43
CA ARG A 52 14.09 29.02 17.10
C ARG A 52 14.60 27.76 16.40
N VAL A 53 15.85 27.36 16.65
CA VAL A 53 16.38 26.11 16.08
C VAL A 53 15.62 24.93 16.68
N ALA A 54 15.41 24.94 18.00
CA ALA A 54 14.62 23.92 18.66
C ALA A 54 13.15 23.88 18.20
N TYR A 55 12.54 25.05 18.03
CA TYR A 55 11.18 25.18 17.49
C TYR A 55 11.06 24.58 16.08
N LEU A 56 11.92 25.00 15.14
CA LEU A 56 11.84 24.55 13.76
C LEU A 56 12.21 23.08 13.59
N GLN A 57 13.23 22.57 14.32
CA GLN A 57 13.57 21.16 14.30
C GLN A 57 12.43 20.31 14.86
N GLY A 58 11.83 20.71 15.98
CA GLY A 58 10.68 20.02 16.55
C GLY A 58 9.52 19.92 15.57
N LEU A 59 9.14 21.03 14.93
CA LEU A 59 8.06 21.03 13.94
C LEU A 59 8.39 20.20 12.69
N ALA A 60 9.60 20.35 12.15
CA ALA A 60 10.04 19.60 10.98
C ALA A 60 10.08 18.08 11.24
N LEU A 61 10.50 17.65 12.44
CA LEU A 61 10.50 16.24 12.82
C LEU A 61 9.07 15.69 13.01
N VAL A 62 8.16 16.48 13.61
CA VAL A 62 6.73 16.11 13.69
C VAL A 62 6.14 15.95 12.30
N GLU A 63 6.41 16.91 11.40
CA GLU A 63 5.96 16.79 10.01
C GLU A 63 6.54 15.54 9.37
N GLN A 64 7.81 15.19 9.58
CA GLN A 64 8.38 13.94 9.04
C GLN A 64 7.94 12.65 9.78
N ARG A 65 6.99 12.73 10.72
CA ARG A 65 6.54 11.62 11.58
C ARG A 65 7.68 10.95 12.39
N ARG A 66 8.80 11.67 12.60
CA ARG A 66 9.93 11.26 13.45
C ARG A 66 9.68 11.67 14.89
N LEU A 67 8.63 11.13 15.50
CA LEU A 67 8.05 11.65 16.74
C LEU A 67 8.95 11.45 17.97
N ASP A 68 9.69 10.35 18.02
CA ASP A 68 10.65 10.08 19.11
C ASP A 68 11.77 11.12 19.14
N GLU A 69 12.25 11.52 17.96
CA GLU A 69 13.26 12.58 17.83
C GLU A 69 12.66 13.97 18.07
N ALA A 70 11.39 14.18 17.70
CA ALA A 70 10.72 15.47 17.85
C ALA A 70 10.51 15.87 19.32
N GLY A 71 10.16 14.91 20.18
CA GLY A 71 9.78 15.16 21.58
C GLY A 71 10.77 16.04 22.35
N PRO A 72 12.07 15.70 22.43
CA PRO A 72 13.07 16.51 23.12
C PRO A 72 13.23 17.94 22.56
N TRP A 73 13.06 18.12 21.25
CA TRP A 73 13.12 19.43 20.60
C TRP A 73 11.90 20.29 20.94
N ILE A 74 10.71 19.69 20.90
CA ILE A 74 9.46 20.36 21.29
C ILE A 74 9.51 20.78 22.76
N GLU A 75 9.93 19.90 23.68
CA GLU A 75 10.06 20.25 25.09
C GLU A 75 11.05 21.38 25.35
N ARG A 76 12.14 21.43 24.58
CA ARG A 76 13.09 22.54 24.65
C ARG A 76 12.46 23.85 24.15
N ALA A 77 11.77 23.82 23.01
CA ALA A 77 11.13 24.99 22.44
C ALA A 77 10.05 25.56 23.38
N ARG A 78 9.25 24.70 24.02
CA ARG A 78 8.20 25.10 24.97
C ARG A 78 8.70 25.84 26.21
N ARG A 79 9.95 25.60 26.63
CA ARG A 79 10.58 26.37 27.73
C ARG A 79 10.81 27.84 27.36
N PHE A 80 11.04 28.12 26.07
CA PHE A 80 11.26 29.47 25.57
C PHE A 80 9.98 30.13 25.07
N TYR A 81 9.00 29.33 24.62
CA TYR A 81 7.73 29.79 24.04
C TYR A 81 6.54 29.10 24.74
N PRO A 82 6.30 29.37 26.03
CA PRO A 82 5.20 28.74 26.76
C PRO A 82 3.83 29.20 26.23
N GLY A 83 2.92 28.25 26.02
CA GLY A 83 1.55 28.53 25.56
C GLY A 83 1.41 28.82 24.07
N TRP A 84 2.48 28.69 23.29
CA TRP A 84 2.42 28.88 21.85
C TRP A 84 1.68 27.72 21.18
N VAL A 85 0.56 28.04 20.52
CA VAL A 85 -0.43 27.05 20.06
C VAL A 85 0.19 25.99 19.17
N GLU A 86 1.07 26.37 18.24
CA GLU A 86 1.75 25.44 17.34
C GLU A 86 2.61 24.41 18.08
N LEU A 87 3.26 24.81 19.17
CA LEU A 87 4.07 23.92 19.99
C LEU A 87 3.22 23.01 20.87
N GLU A 88 2.10 23.51 21.36
CA GLU A 88 1.14 22.72 22.14
C GLU A 88 0.44 21.68 21.26
N VAL A 89 0.10 22.03 20.02
CA VAL A 89 -0.39 21.08 19.01
C VAL A 89 0.67 20.04 18.68
N ALA A 90 1.92 20.46 18.39
CA ALA A 90 3.00 19.54 18.07
C ALA A 90 3.31 18.58 19.23
N SER A 91 3.34 19.08 20.47
CA SER A 91 3.50 18.26 21.69
C SER A 91 2.37 17.24 21.83
N ALA A 92 1.11 17.66 21.62
CA ALA A 92 -0.02 16.74 21.67
C ALA A 92 0.05 15.68 20.56
N ARG A 93 0.44 16.04 19.34
CA ARG A 93 0.65 15.09 18.22
C ARG A 93 1.72 14.04 18.55
N VAL A 94 2.83 14.44 19.18
CA VAL A 94 3.86 13.49 19.66
C VAL A 94 3.26 12.56 20.72
N ALA A 95 2.54 13.12 21.71
CA ALA A 95 1.95 12.35 22.80
C ALA A 95 0.85 11.36 22.38
N ILE A 96 0.19 11.56 21.23
CA ILE A 96 -0.76 10.57 20.66
C ILE A 96 -0.11 9.22 20.38
N GLU A 97 1.18 9.21 20.01
CA GLU A 97 1.92 8.00 19.64
C GLU A 97 2.88 7.54 20.75
N THR A 98 3.49 8.47 21.48
CA THR A 98 4.54 8.14 22.47
C THR A 98 4.07 8.20 23.93
N GLY A 99 2.84 8.63 24.19
CA GLY A 99 2.36 8.94 25.55
C GLY A 99 0.88 8.64 25.78
N ASP A 100 0.27 9.41 26.69
CA ASP A 100 -1.17 9.27 27.01
C ASP A 100 -2.03 9.86 25.88
N ARG A 101 -2.46 8.97 24.99
CA ARG A 101 -3.32 9.27 23.85
C ARG A 101 -4.65 9.93 24.25
N VAL A 102 -5.22 9.57 25.40
CA VAL A 102 -6.52 10.11 25.85
C VAL A 102 -6.35 11.56 26.28
N ALA A 103 -5.32 11.84 27.08
CA ALA A 103 -5.00 13.21 27.50
C ALA A 103 -4.62 14.09 26.28
N ALA A 104 -3.81 13.57 25.37
CA ALA A 104 -3.40 14.26 24.17
C ALA A 104 -4.58 14.59 23.24
N LEU A 105 -5.51 13.65 23.05
CA LEU A 105 -6.73 13.89 22.29
C LEU A 105 -7.59 15.00 22.90
N ARG A 106 -7.79 14.99 24.22
CA ARG A 106 -8.53 16.06 24.92
C ARG A 106 -7.85 17.42 24.74
N ARG A 107 -6.52 17.45 24.80
CA ARG A 107 -5.74 18.69 24.56
C ARG A 107 -5.96 19.21 23.13
N LEU A 108 -5.91 18.34 22.12
CA LEU A 108 -6.16 18.71 20.72
C LEU A 108 -7.60 19.20 20.49
N GLN A 109 -8.59 18.61 21.18
CA GLN A 109 -9.97 19.09 21.14
C GLN A 109 -10.07 20.52 21.68
N GLY A 110 -9.51 20.79 22.86
CA GLY A 110 -9.50 22.13 23.46
C GLY A 110 -8.80 23.15 22.55
N LEU A 111 -7.61 22.82 22.06
CA LEU A 111 -6.84 23.70 21.16
C LEU A 111 -7.59 24.00 19.86
N ALA A 112 -8.28 23.01 19.27
CA ALA A 112 -9.04 23.22 18.04
C ALA A 112 -10.30 24.08 18.25
N GLU A 113 -10.93 23.99 19.43
CA GLU A 113 -12.12 24.77 19.77
C GLU A 113 -11.78 26.21 20.15
N GLU A 114 -10.80 26.39 21.05
CA GLU A 114 -10.32 27.69 21.55
C GLU A 114 -9.70 28.52 20.42
N GLU A 115 -8.85 27.88 19.61
CA GLU A 115 -8.14 28.52 18.50
C GLU A 115 -8.70 28.01 17.18
N SER A 116 -9.95 28.39 16.90
CA SER A 116 -10.71 27.97 15.72
C SER A 116 -10.04 28.28 14.36
N PHE A 117 -8.98 29.12 14.36
CA PHE A 117 -8.16 29.47 13.20
C PHE A 117 -6.75 28.86 13.23
N ALA A 118 -6.47 27.90 14.12
CA ALA A 118 -5.23 27.12 14.14
C ALA A 118 -5.42 25.81 13.36
N PRO A 119 -5.20 25.78 12.03
CA PRO A 119 -5.49 24.59 11.21
C PRO A 119 -4.69 23.34 11.60
N ARG A 120 -3.46 23.50 12.11
CA ARG A 120 -2.66 22.37 12.62
C ARG A 120 -3.31 21.67 13.81
N ALA A 121 -4.09 22.37 14.64
CA ALA A 121 -4.86 21.76 15.73
C ALA A 121 -5.94 20.83 15.17
N TRP A 122 -6.63 21.25 14.11
CA TRP A 122 -7.62 20.43 13.40
C TRP A 122 -6.97 19.23 12.68
N THR A 123 -5.80 19.40 12.08
CA THR A 123 -5.01 18.31 11.50
C THR A 123 -4.63 17.28 12.56
N GLY A 124 -4.02 17.74 13.67
CA GLY A 124 -3.65 16.88 14.79
C GLY A 124 -4.83 16.17 15.41
N LEU A 125 -5.98 16.84 15.55
CA LEU A 125 -7.22 16.23 16.04
C LEU A 125 -7.71 15.12 15.09
N GLY A 126 -7.63 15.35 13.77
CA GLY A 126 -7.93 14.35 12.75
C GLY A 126 -7.02 13.12 12.83
N GLU A 127 -5.71 13.32 12.94
CA GLU A 127 -4.71 12.26 13.14
C GLU A 127 -4.99 11.47 14.42
N ALA A 128 -5.33 12.16 15.52
CA ALA A 128 -5.63 11.53 16.79
C ALA A 128 -6.86 10.61 16.70
N TYR A 129 -7.91 11.02 15.99
CA TYR A 129 -9.07 10.15 15.73
C TYR A 129 -8.72 8.98 14.80
N LEU A 130 -7.87 9.16 13.79
CA LEU A 130 -7.41 8.07 12.93
C LEU A 130 -6.60 7.02 13.71
N ALA A 131 -5.78 7.47 14.67
CA ALA A 131 -4.96 6.63 15.54
C ALA A 131 -5.80 5.78 16.51
N GLN A 132 -7.02 6.20 16.86
CA GLN A 132 -7.94 5.35 17.65
C GLN A 132 -8.33 4.07 16.92
N GLY A 133 -8.29 4.06 15.58
CA GLY A 133 -8.45 2.85 14.77
C GLY A 133 -9.89 2.34 14.61
N ASP A 134 -10.84 2.83 15.40
CA ASP A 134 -12.22 2.36 15.39
C ASP A 134 -13.10 3.06 14.33
N ALA A 135 -14.16 2.37 13.90
CA ALA A 135 -15.08 2.87 12.87
C ALA A 135 -15.91 4.09 13.34
N ALA A 136 -16.13 4.27 14.64
CA ALA A 136 -16.90 5.39 15.19
C ALA A 136 -16.09 6.69 15.20
N SER A 137 -14.77 6.60 15.15
CA SER A 137 -13.85 7.74 15.10
C SER A 137 -13.61 8.29 13.69
N LEU A 138 -13.84 7.50 12.63
CA LEU A 138 -13.67 7.93 11.24
C LEU A 138 -14.49 9.18 10.85
N PRO A 139 -15.79 9.30 11.21
CA PRO A 139 -16.55 10.51 10.92
C PRO A 139 -16.01 11.74 11.65
N LYS A 140 -15.46 11.57 12.87
CA LYS A 140 -14.85 12.66 13.64
C LYS A 140 -13.53 13.10 13.01
N ALA A 141 -12.70 12.15 12.59
CA ALA A 141 -11.48 12.41 11.82
C ALA A 141 -11.79 13.20 10.55
N HIS A 142 -12.74 12.73 9.74
CA HIS A 142 -13.17 13.42 8.52
C HIS A 142 -13.61 14.87 8.78
N LYS A 143 -14.44 15.09 9.82
CA LYS A 143 -14.92 16.43 10.18
C LYS A 143 -13.77 17.36 10.57
N ALA A 144 -12.84 16.89 11.40
CA ALA A 144 -11.69 17.68 11.84
C ALA A 144 -10.76 18.03 10.66
N LEU A 145 -10.42 17.05 9.83
CA LEU A 145 -9.51 17.27 8.70
C LEU A 145 -10.13 18.15 7.61
N LYS A 146 -11.43 18.01 7.35
CA LYS A 146 -12.14 18.92 6.45
C LYS A 146 -12.06 20.36 6.97
N ARG A 147 -12.19 20.55 8.28
CA ARG A 147 -12.04 21.87 8.91
C ARG A 147 -10.62 22.43 8.76
N ALA A 148 -9.60 21.59 8.86
CA ALA A 148 -8.22 21.99 8.59
C ALA A 148 -8.05 22.51 7.16
N VAL A 149 -8.51 21.74 6.16
CA VAL A 149 -8.45 22.13 4.74
C VAL A 149 -9.23 23.41 4.43
N GLU A 150 -10.40 23.61 5.06
CA GLU A 150 -11.19 24.86 4.90
C GLU A 150 -10.49 26.11 5.44
N ARG A 151 -9.49 25.95 6.31
CA ARG A 151 -8.87 27.04 7.08
C ARG A 151 -7.41 27.30 6.68
N GLU A 152 -6.73 26.33 6.10
CA GLU A 152 -5.32 26.42 5.72
C GLU A 152 -5.13 26.49 4.20
N PRO A 153 -4.41 27.51 3.69
CA PRO A 153 -4.12 27.63 2.25
C PRO A 153 -3.29 26.46 1.68
N ARG A 154 -2.52 25.74 2.50
CA ARG A 154 -1.62 24.64 2.07
C ARG A 154 -1.69 23.42 3.00
N ALA A 155 -2.90 22.91 3.26
CA ALA A 155 -3.14 21.80 4.20
C ALA A 155 -2.78 20.40 3.65
N ALA A 156 -1.61 20.23 3.02
CA ALA A 156 -1.25 18.98 2.32
C ALA A 156 -1.30 17.74 3.24
N GLU A 157 -0.87 17.86 4.50
CA GLU A 157 -0.98 16.78 5.48
C GLU A 157 -2.43 16.45 5.80
N ALA A 158 -3.30 17.45 5.99
CA ALA A 158 -4.72 17.21 6.24
C ALA A 158 -5.40 16.52 5.04
N MET A 159 -4.99 16.87 3.82
CA MET A 159 -5.48 16.21 2.59
C MET A 159 -5.03 14.75 2.51
N LEU A 160 -3.76 14.45 2.83
CA LEU A 160 -3.27 13.07 2.94
C LEU A 160 -4.10 12.27 3.95
N ARG A 161 -4.37 12.83 5.13
CA ARG A 161 -5.17 12.18 6.18
C ARG A 161 -6.64 12.03 5.79
N LEU A 162 -7.22 12.97 5.05
CA LEU A 162 -8.57 12.82 4.49
C LEU A 162 -8.61 11.63 3.54
N ALA A 163 -7.60 11.47 2.69
CA ALA A 163 -7.51 10.31 1.84
C ALA A 163 -7.48 9.02 2.65
N GLU A 164 -6.71 8.95 3.74
CA GLU A 164 -6.69 7.77 4.64
C GLU A 164 -8.09 7.44 5.20
N VAL A 165 -8.87 8.45 5.59
CA VAL A 165 -10.26 8.24 6.03
C VAL A 165 -11.10 7.62 4.90
N TRP A 166 -11.02 8.17 3.69
CA TRP A 166 -11.74 7.64 2.53
C TRP A 166 -11.27 6.23 2.12
N GLN A 167 -10.00 5.92 2.30
CA GLN A 167 -9.47 4.56 2.11
C GLN A 167 -10.12 3.58 3.07
N ARG A 168 -10.29 3.94 4.35
CA ARG A 168 -11.00 3.08 5.32
C ARG A 168 -12.49 2.94 4.96
N TRP A 169 -13.12 4.00 4.46
CA TRP A 169 -14.51 3.94 3.98
C TRP A 169 -14.71 3.23 2.65
N ARG A 170 -13.67 2.97 1.85
CA ARG A 170 -13.76 2.24 0.56
C ARG A 170 -14.49 0.90 0.67
N ARG A 171 -14.45 0.23 1.83
CA ARG A 171 -15.18 -1.04 2.05
C ARG A 171 -16.69 -0.86 2.15
N THR A 172 -17.17 0.31 2.57
CA THR A 172 -18.57 0.60 2.89
C THR A 172 -19.19 1.71 2.03
N ASP A 173 -18.38 2.54 1.38
CA ASP A 173 -18.80 3.68 0.57
C ASP A 173 -18.29 3.52 -0.88
N PRO A 174 -19.19 3.47 -1.88
CA PRO A 174 -18.83 3.43 -3.30
C PRO A 174 -17.94 4.59 -3.77
N GLU A 175 -18.03 5.76 -3.13
CA GLU A 175 -17.22 6.93 -3.45
C GLU A 175 -15.83 6.88 -2.81
N GLY A 176 -15.59 5.93 -1.89
CA GLY A 176 -14.35 5.85 -1.12
C GLY A 176 -13.09 5.76 -1.97
N GLU A 177 -13.14 4.99 -3.06
CA GLU A 177 -12.01 4.88 -3.98
C GLU A 177 -11.69 6.21 -4.68
N ARG A 178 -12.72 6.82 -5.30
CA ARG A 178 -12.59 8.07 -6.03
C ARG A 178 -12.16 9.22 -5.12
N ARG A 179 -12.74 9.31 -3.93
CA ARG A 179 -12.43 10.37 -2.95
C ARG A 179 -11.05 10.24 -2.35
N ALA A 180 -10.60 9.01 -2.05
CA ALA A 180 -9.24 8.79 -1.58
C ALA A 180 -8.21 9.22 -2.63
N LEU A 181 -8.44 8.87 -3.91
CA LEU A 181 -7.58 9.30 -5.00
C LEU A 181 -7.56 10.83 -5.14
N GLU A 182 -8.73 11.46 -5.16
CA GLU A 182 -8.90 12.92 -5.29
C GLU A 182 -8.11 13.68 -4.20
N TRP A 183 -8.16 13.21 -2.95
CA TRP A 183 -7.46 13.86 -1.84
C TRP A 183 -5.95 13.60 -1.86
N LEU A 184 -5.48 12.42 -2.31
CA LEU A 184 -4.05 12.16 -2.50
C LEU A 184 -3.46 13.02 -3.62
N GLU A 185 -4.17 13.16 -4.74
CA GLU A 185 -3.77 14.03 -5.85
C GLU A 185 -3.66 15.49 -5.38
N LYS A 186 -4.65 16.00 -4.65
CA LYS A 186 -4.60 17.34 -4.04
C LYS A 186 -3.44 17.53 -3.07
N ALA A 187 -3.11 16.52 -2.27
CA ALA A 187 -1.96 16.58 -1.36
C ALA A 187 -0.64 16.72 -2.13
N VAL A 188 -0.48 15.96 -3.23
CA VAL A 188 0.69 16.05 -4.12
C VAL A 188 0.72 17.38 -4.88
N GLU A 189 -0.42 17.88 -5.36
CA GLU A 189 -0.50 19.19 -6.04
C GLU A 189 -0.17 20.35 -5.10
N THR A 190 -0.54 20.25 -3.82
CA THR A 190 -0.31 21.29 -2.82
C THR A 190 1.15 21.37 -2.35
N ALA A 191 1.85 20.23 -2.33
CA ALA A 191 3.23 20.10 -1.85
C ALA A 191 4.01 19.05 -2.68
N PRO A 192 4.29 19.33 -3.97
CA PRO A 192 4.86 18.35 -4.90
C PRO A 192 6.27 17.89 -4.53
N GLU A 193 7.04 18.74 -3.86
CA GLU A 193 8.40 18.44 -3.39
C GLU A 193 8.43 17.37 -2.30
N VAL A 194 7.37 17.22 -1.51
CA VAL A 194 7.35 16.28 -0.39
C VAL A 194 7.13 14.85 -0.91
N ALA A 195 8.23 14.10 -1.01
CA ALA A 195 8.25 12.74 -1.55
C ALA A 195 7.25 11.77 -0.89
N ARG A 196 6.95 11.94 0.40
CA ARG A 196 6.01 11.08 1.13
C ARG A 196 4.59 11.11 0.56
N TYR A 197 4.14 12.25 0.02
CA TYR A 197 2.80 12.38 -0.57
C TYR A 197 2.73 11.65 -1.91
N ARG A 198 3.76 11.81 -2.74
CA ARG A 198 3.90 11.05 -3.98
C ARG A 198 4.01 9.54 -3.71
N LEU A 199 4.75 9.14 -2.67
CA LEU A 199 4.84 7.73 -2.28
C LEU A 199 3.50 7.17 -1.78
N ALA A 200 2.74 7.95 -1.00
CA ALA A 200 1.40 7.56 -0.55
C ALA A 200 0.42 7.42 -1.74
N LEU A 201 0.46 8.36 -2.69
CA LEU A 201 -0.30 8.27 -3.94
C LEU A 201 0.10 7.03 -4.74
N ALA A 202 1.40 6.77 -4.91
CA ALA A 202 1.89 5.59 -5.61
C ALA A 202 1.39 4.29 -4.97
N ARG A 203 1.52 4.15 -3.65
CA ARG A 203 1.00 2.98 -2.92
C ARG A 203 -0.50 2.80 -3.12
N TYR A 204 -1.24 3.90 -3.10
CA TYR A 204 -2.67 3.84 -3.34
C TYR A 204 -3.03 3.45 -4.78
N LEU A 205 -2.31 3.99 -5.76
CA LEU A 205 -2.44 3.59 -7.17
C LEU A 205 -2.15 2.09 -7.36
N VAL A 206 -1.17 1.52 -6.63
CA VAL A 206 -0.94 0.06 -6.61
C VAL A 206 -2.15 -0.68 -6.04
N ASP A 207 -2.71 -0.23 -4.91
CA ASP A 207 -3.87 -0.88 -4.25
C ASP A 207 -5.14 -0.88 -5.12
N ILE A 208 -5.36 0.15 -5.93
CA ILE A 208 -6.50 0.24 -6.85
C ILE A 208 -6.21 -0.36 -8.25
N GLY A 209 -4.99 -0.85 -8.48
CA GLY A 209 -4.59 -1.53 -9.72
C GLY A 209 -4.16 -0.61 -10.87
N GLU A 210 -3.96 0.68 -10.61
CA GLU A 210 -3.46 1.69 -11.57
C GLU A 210 -1.93 1.61 -11.73
N PHE A 211 -1.44 0.41 -12.09
CA PHE A 211 -0.02 0.05 -12.03
C PHE A 211 0.89 0.92 -12.90
N ARG A 212 0.43 1.35 -14.10
CA ARG A 212 1.24 2.20 -14.99
C ARG A 212 1.50 3.58 -14.39
N ARG A 213 0.47 4.18 -13.77
CA ARG A 213 0.61 5.47 -13.08
C ARG A 213 1.50 5.34 -11.85
N ALA A 214 1.31 4.27 -11.07
CA ALA A 214 2.14 3.97 -9.91
C ALA A 214 3.62 3.81 -10.28
N GLU A 215 3.92 3.03 -11.33
CA GLU A 215 5.29 2.77 -11.78
C GLU A 215 5.99 4.06 -12.22
N GLY A 216 5.32 4.91 -13.02
CA GLY A 216 5.88 6.20 -13.44
C GLY A 216 6.28 7.09 -12.25
N LEU A 217 5.36 7.26 -11.29
CA LEU A 217 5.60 8.07 -10.10
C LEU A 217 6.72 7.51 -9.22
N LEU A 218 6.81 6.18 -9.09
CA LEU A 218 7.86 5.52 -8.30
C LEU A 218 9.23 5.62 -8.95
N ARG A 219 9.33 5.49 -10.28
CA ARG A 219 10.60 5.67 -11.00
C ARG A 219 11.17 7.08 -10.78
N GLU A 220 10.33 8.11 -10.87
CA GLU A 220 10.73 9.49 -10.56
C GLU A 220 11.17 9.67 -9.09
N LEU A 221 10.55 8.94 -8.16
CA LEU A 221 10.88 9.02 -6.75
C LEU A 221 12.17 8.30 -6.37
N VAL A 222 12.49 7.17 -6.99
CA VAL A 222 13.70 6.39 -6.68
C VAL A 222 14.97 7.21 -6.91
N ASP A 223 14.97 8.04 -7.94
CA ASP A 223 16.11 8.89 -8.29
C ASP A 223 16.07 10.27 -7.59
N ALA A 224 15.06 10.53 -6.74
CA ALA A 224 14.90 11.83 -6.10
C ALA A 224 15.91 12.03 -4.95
N PRO A 225 16.49 13.24 -4.79
CA PRO A 225 17.37 13.52 -3.66
C PRO A 225 16.65 13.40 -2.31
N GLY A 226 17.27 12.73 -1.34
CA GLY A 226 16.80 12.69 0.04
C GLY A 226 15.58 11.78 0.32
N VAL A 227 15.21 10.90 -0.61
CA VAL A 227 14.28 9.80 -0.32
C VAL A 227 14.98 8.62 0.37
N ASP A 228 14.22 7.90 1.19
CA ASP A 228 14.66 6.66 1.81
C ASP A 228 14.51 5.46 0.85
N ALA A 229 14.75 4.25 1.34
CA ALA A 229 14.62 3.04 0.53
C ALA A 229 13.17 2.71 0.09
N GLN A 230 12.14 3.37 0.62
CA GLN A 230 10.75 2.95 0.42
C GLN A 230 10.27 3.03 -1.03
N PRO A 231 10.57 4.07 -1.83
CA PRO A 231 10.18 4.09 -3.25
C PRO A 231 10.73 2.89 -4.02
N ALA A 232 12.00 2.54 -3.80
CA ALA A 232 12.65 1.40 -4.46
C ALA A 232 12.02 0.07 -4.04
N LEU A 233 11.73 -0.10 -2.74
CA LEU A 233 11.03 -1.29 -2.23
C LEU A 233 9.61 -1.41 -2.81
N VAL A 234 8.84 -0.32 -2.85
CA VAL A 234 7.47 -0.32 -3.40
C VAL A 234 7.50 -0.61 -4.91
N LEU A 235 8.48 -0.07 -5.64
CA LEU A 235 8.66 -0.34 -7.07
C LEU A 235 9.02 -1.81 -7.33
N ALA A 236 9.91 -2.39 -6.53
CA ALA A 236 10.23 -3.82 -6.58
C ALA A 236 9.00 -4.69 -6.24
N HIS A 237 8.21 -4.33 -5.23
CA HIS A 237 6.96 -5.01 -4.91
C HIS A 237 5.95 -4.94 -6.07
N LEU A 238 5.76 -3.75 -6.66
CA LEU A 238 4.89 -3.56 -7.81
C LEU A 238 5.34 -4.44 -8.98
N ALA A 239 6.63 -4.45 -9.28
CA ALA A 239 7.19 -5.27 -10.34
C ALA A 239 7.00 -6.76 -10.08
N LEU A 240 7.09 -7.23 -8.83
CA LEU A 240 6.78 -8.61 -8.48
C LEU A 240 5.29 -8.95 -8.65
N GLU A 241 4.39 -8.05 -8.26
CA GLU A 241 2.95 -8.24 -8.47
C GLU A 241 2.60 -8.26 -9.95
N GLN A 242 3.21 -7.38 -10.75
CA GLN A 242 3.12 -7.44 -12.21
C GLN A 242 3.76 -8.74 -12.74
N ALA A 243 4.92 -9.16 -12.24
CA ALA A 243 5.64 -10.34 -12.72
C ALA A 243 4.99 -11.66 -12.34
N ARG A 244 4.16 -11.72 -11.29
CA ARG A 244 3.25 -12.87 -11.05
C ARG A 244 2.30 -13.10 -12.22
N VAL A 245 1.98 -12.04 -12.95
CA VAL A 245 1.23 -12.09 -14.22
C VAL A 245 2.16 -12.28 -15.39
N ARG A 246 3.30 -11.58 -15.38
CA ARG A 246 4.21 -11.51 -16.52
C ARG A 246 5.09 -12.74 -16.71
N GLU A 247 5.31 -13.50 -15.65
CA GLU A 247 6.38 -14.49 -15.48
C GLU A 247 7.79 -13.94 -15.83
N VAL A 248 7.93 -12.62 -15.89
CA VAL A 248 9.15 -11.90 -16.29
C VAL A 248 9.28 -10.67 -15.42
N LEU A 249 10.46 -10.48 -14.85
CA LEU A 249 10.83 -9.28 -14.10
C LEU A 249 11.37 -8.21 -15.05
N PRO A 250 11.16 -6.92 -14.77
CA PRO A 250 11.81 -5.85 -15.52
C PRO A 250 13.33 -5.86 -15.30
N ASP A 251 14.09 -5.43 -16.31
CA ASP A 251 15.56 -5.43 -16.29
C ASP A 251 16.13 -4.58 -15.14
N ASP A 252 15.44 -3.48 -14.79
CA ASP A 252 15.84 -2.56 -13.72
C ASP A 252 15.66 -3.16 -12.29
N PHE A 253 14.99 -4.31 -12.16
CA PHE A 253 14.56 -4.86 -10.87
C PHE A 253 15.71 -5.03 -9.86
N ASP A 254 16.82 -5.62 -10.30
CA ASP A 254 17.98 -5.85 -9.44
C ASP A 254 18.67 -4.53 -9.05
N GLY A 255 18.58 -3.51 -9.91
CA GLY A 255 19.03 -2.14 -9.62
C GLY A 255 18.23 -1.49 -8.50
N TRP A 256 16.90 -1.69 -8.45
CA TRP A 256 16.08 -1.18 -7.35
C TRP A 256 16.41 -1.84 -6.01
N LEU A 257 16.71 -3.14 -5.99
CA LEU A 257 17.15 -3.81 -4.78
C LEU A 257 18.52 -3.33 -4.31
N ALA A 258 19.43 -3.04 -5.24
CA ALA A 258 20.73 -2.43 -4.91
C ALA A 258 20.56 -1.02 -4.32
N ALA A 259 19.75 -0.17 -4.94
CA ALA A 259 19.45 1.17 -4.45
C ALA A 259 18.81 1.15 -3.05
N ALA A 260 17.82 0.26 -2.83
CA ALA A 260 17.21 0.08 -1.52
C ALA A 260 18.24 -0.32 -0.44
N ARG A 261 19.18 -1.21 -0.77
CA ARG A 261 20.25 -1.63 0.13
C ARG A 261 21.22 -0.50 0.45
N GLU A 262 21.62 0.29 -0.54
CA GLU A 262 22.49 1.47 -0.33
C GLU A 262 21.83 2.51 0.58
N LEU A 263 20.50 2.64 0.48
CA LEU A 263 19.67 3.51 1.33
C LEU A 263 19.33 2.89 2.70
N GLY A 264 19.96 1.76 3.06
CA GLY A 264 19.81 1.13 4.38
C GLY A 264 18.47 0.42 4.59
N ALA A 265 17.86 -0.13 3.54
CA ALA A 265 16.70 -1.00 3.69
C ALA A 265 17.00 -2.19 4.63
N ASP A 266 15.96 -2.61 5.35
CA ASP A 266 16.00 -3.80 6.20
C ASP A 266 16.41 -5.06 5.38
N ASP A 267 17.41 -5.78 5.88
CA ASP A 267 17.95 -6.97 5.21
C ASP A 267 16.89 -8.06 5.03
N ASP A 268 15.95 -8.20 5.99
CA ASP A 268 14.89 -9.20 5.89
C ASP A 268 13.82 -8.79 4.86
N ALA A 269 13.52 -7.49 4.73
CA ALA A 269 12.67 -6.99 3.65
C ALA A 269 13.29 -7.25 2.26
N LEU A 270 14.60 -7.01 2.12
CA LEU A 270 15.34 -7.32 0.89
C LEU A 270 15.36 -8.82 0.59
N LEU A 271 15.66 -9.67 1.60
CA LEU A 271 15.65 -11.13 1.45
C LEU A 271 14.29 -11.65 0.97
N ARG A 272 13.19 -11.11 1.51
CA ARG A 272 11.83 -11.47 1.08
C ARG A 272 11.56 -11.11 -0.38
N LEU A 273 12.04 -9.95 -0.84
CA LEU A 273 11.91 -9.51 -2.23
C LEU A 273 12.77 -10.37 -3.18
N GLU A 274 14.03 -10.63 -2.81
CA GLU A 274 14.93 -11.50 -3.58
C GLU A 274 14.36 -12.91 -3.73
N ALA A 275 13.83 -13.48 -2.64
CA ALA A 275 13.20 -14.80 -2.68
C ALA A 275 12.01 -14.84 -3.65
N ARG A 276 11.14 -13.83 -3.63
CA ARG A 276 10.02 -13.72 -4.57
C ARG A 276 10.50 -13.56 -6.02
N ALA A 277 11.54 -12.74 -6.23
CA ALA A 277 12.11 -12.51 -7.55
C ALA A 277 12.73 -13.78 -8.14
N ALA A 278 13.51 -14.50 -7.35
CA ALA A 278 14.13 -15.76 -7.78
C ALA A 278 13.07 -16.83 -8.11
N LEU A 279 11.96 -16.87 -7.36
CA LEU A 279 10.83 -17.75 -7.63
C LEU A 279 10.11 -17.40 -8.94
N VAL A 280 9.82 -16.11 -9.17
CA VAL A 280 9.13 -15.64 -10.38
C VAL A 280 10.01 -15.79 -11.63
N GLY A 281 11.25 -15.33 -11.56
CA GLY A 281 12.22 -15.38 -12.66
C GLY A 281 12.88 -16.75 -12.85
N ARG A 282 12.55 -17.76 -12.02
CA ARG A 282 13.15 -19.10 -12.02
C ARG A 282 14.69 -19.06 -12.00
N ARG A 283 15.25 -18.19 -11.17
CA ARG A 283 16.70 -17.95 -11.05
C ARG A 283 17.34 -19.05 -10.18
N TRP A 284 17.60 -20.22 -10.77
CA TRP A 284 18.00 -21.45 -10.04
C TRP A 284 19.24 -21.31 -9.15
N ASN A 285 20.23 -20.53 -9.59
CA ASN A 285 21.44 -20.28 -8.82
C ASN A 285 21.12 -19.47 -7.55
N GLU A 286 20.28 -18.45 -7.65
CA GLU A 286 19.81 -17.66 -6.52
C GLU A 286 18.95 -18.49 -5.57
N LEU A 287 18.01 -19.31 -6.09
CA LEU A 287 17.20 -20.22 -5.26
C LEU A 287 18.07 -21.16 -4.42
N THR A 288 19.22 -21.59 -4.94
CA THR A 288 20.15 -22.45 -4.20
C THR A 288 20.82 -21.71 -3.04
N ARG A 289 21.21 -20.44 -3.22
CA ARG A 289 21.71 -19.57 -2.14
C ARG A 289 20.60 -19.29 -1.13
N LEU A 290 19.45 -18.84 -1.60
CA LEU A 290 18.29 -18.46 -0.80
C LEU A 290 17.73 -19.62 0.03
N ARG A 291 17.76 -20.85 -0.47
CA ARG A 291 17.39 -22.05 0.31
C ARG A 291 18.17 -22.11 1.63
N LYS A 292 19.49 -21.88 1.58
CA LYS A 292 20.35 -21.95 2.78
C LYS A 292 20.07 -20.80 3.74
N GLU A 293 19.90 -19.60 3.21
CA GLU A 293 19.67 -18.39 3.99
C GLU A 293 18.29 -18.36 4.65
N LEU A 294 17.24 -18.65 3.87
CA LEU A 294 15.87 -18.78 4.37
C LEU A 294 15.76 -19.92 5.39
N GLY A 295 16.45 -21.05 5.18
CA GLY A 295 16.48 -22.15 6.16
C GLY A 295 17.01 -21.71 7.53
N ARG A 296 18.13 -20.97 7.56
CA ARG A 296 18.69 -20.39 8.80
C ARG A 296 17.73 -19.38 9.44
N LYS A 297 17.09 -18.53 8.62
CA LYS A 297 16.14 -17.52 9.12
C LYS A 297 14.88 -18.15 9.70
N VAL A 298 14.36 -19.24 9.14
CA VAL A 298 13.22 -19.99 9.71
C VAL A 298 13.55 -20.59 11.08
N GLU A 299 14.81 -20.98 11.31
CA GLU A 299 15.26 -21.46 12.63
C GLU A 299 15.43 -20.31 13.63
N ALA A 300 16.00 -19.18 13.19
CA ALA A 300 16.23 -18.00 14.04
C ALA A 300 14.94 -17.24 14.37
N LEU A 301 13.97 -17.23 13.46
CA LEU A 301 12.70 -16.51 13.55
C LEU A 301 11.55 -17.52 13.33
N PRO A 302 11.29 -18.42 14.30
CA PRO A 302 10.30 -19.49 14.13
C PRO A 302 8.88 -18.96 13.88
N ASP A 303 8.57 -17.77 14.37
CA ASP A 303 7.26 -17.13 14.27
C ASP A 303 7.11 -16.25 13.00
N ASP A 304 8.17 -16.07 12.20
CA ASP A 304 8.06 -15.35 10.93
C ASP A 304 7.44 -16.25 9.85
N VAL A 305 6.11 -16.16 9.73
CA VAL A 305 5.32 -16.89 8.74
C VAL A 305 5.75 -16.57 7.30
N GLU A 306 6.13 -15.34 7.00
CA GLU A 306 6.44 -14.95 5.62
C GLU A 306 7.73 -15.60 5.14
N ILE A 307 8.78 -15.56 5.96
CA ILE A 307 10.04 -16.24 5.69
C ILE A 307 9.81 -17.75 5.56
N ARG A 308 9.00 -18.34 6.44
CA ARG A 308 8.65 -19.77 6.37
C ARG A 308 7.94 -20.14 5.07
N VAL A 309 6.98 -19.33 4.63
CA VAL A 309 6.25 -19.53 3.36
C VAL A 309 7.20 -19.39 2.17
N LEU A 310 8.11 -18.40 2.17
CA LEU A 310 9.10 -18.24 1.11
C LEU A 310 10.09 -19.40 1.07
N TYR A 311 10.50 -19.92 2.23
CA TYR A 311 11.35 -21.11 2.31
C TYR A 311 10.66 -22.34 1.72
N ALA A 312 9.41 -22.60 2.13
CA ALA A 312 8.61 -23.70 1.59
C ALA A 312 8.43 -23.59 0.06
N ARG A 313 8.10 -22.41 -0.46
CA ARG A 313 7.97 -22.18 -1.92
C ARG A 313 9.30 -22.34 -2.66
N THR A 314 10.41 -21.98 -2.04
CA THR A 314 11.76 -22.22 -2.59
C THR A 314 12.05 -23.71 -2.73
N LEU A 315 11.71 -24.51 -1.71
CA LEU A 315 11.82 -25.97 -1.75
C LEU A 315 10.92 -26.57 -2.84
N MET A 316 9.66 -26.10 -2.95
CA MET A 316 8.73 -26.52 -3.99
C MET A 316 9.23 -26.23 -5.41
N ALA A 317 9.85 -25.06 -5.62
CA ALA A 317 10.45 -24.71 -6.90
C ALA A 317 11.58 -25.69 -7.25
N GLN A 318 12.37 -26.10 -6.26
CA GLN A 318 13.45 -27.08 -6.36
C GLN A 318 12.97 -28.55 -6.37
N ARG A 319 11.65 -28.81 -6.38
CA ARG A 319 11.04 -30.16 -6.34
C ARG A 319 11.28 -30.94 -5.05
N ASP A 320 11.66 -30.26 -3.98
CA ASP A 320 11.77 -30.84 -2.65
C ASP A 320 10.45 -30.70 -1.89
N ASP A 321 9.40 -31.31 -2.45
CA ASP A 321 8.02 -31.18 -1.97
C ASP A 321 7.84 -31.87 -0.59
N GLU A 322 8.68 -32.86 -0.24
CA GLU A 322 8.66 -33.54 1.07
C GLU A 322 9.13 -32.60 2.19
N GLU A 323 10.28 -31.93 2.01
CA GLU A 323 10.79 -30.99 3.00
C GLU A 323 9.88 -29.76 3.09
N ALA A 324 9.36 -29.27 1.96
CA ALA A 324 8.36 -28.20 1.94
C ALA A 324 7.13 -28.55 2.80
N LEU A 325 6.63 -29.78 2.72
CA LEU A 325 5.50 -30.24 3.53
C LEU A 325 5.81 -30.17 5.03
N LYS A 326 7.01 -30.62 5.44
CA LYS A 326 7.46 -30.59 6.85
C LYS A 326 7.53 -29.16 7.36
N VAL A 327 8.14 -28.26 6.59
CA VAL A 327 8.29 -26.83 6.94
C VAL A 327 6.92 -26.17 7.14
N VAL A 328 5.98 -26.38 6.22
CA VAL A 328 4.64 -25.78 6.29
C VAL A 328 3.83 -26.36 7.45
N ARG A 329 3.81 -27.69 7.62
CA ARG A 329 3.08 -28.33 8.72
C ARG A 329 3.59 -27.87 10.08
N ARG A 330 4.91 -27.78 10.25
CA ARG A 330 5.50 -27.30 11.52
C ARG A 330 5.05 -25.89 11.87
N GLY A 331 4.91 -25.00 10.87
CA GLY A 331 4.38 -23.65 11.09
C GLY A 331 2.89 -23.65 11.43
N ILE A 332 2.08 -24.52 10.81
CA ILE A 332 0.64 -24.61 11.12
C ILE A 332 0.44 -25.08 12.57
N TYR A 333 1.25 -26.03 13.04
CA TYR A 333 1.13 -26.58 14.39
C TYR A 333 1.83 -25.75 15.48
N SER A 334 2.61 -24.72 15.12
CA SER A 334 3.24 -23.83 16.11
C SER A 334 2.31 -22.70 16.59
N GLU A 335 1.22 -22.42 15.87
CA GLU A 335 0.25 -21.39 16.21
C GLU A 335 -1.11 -22.04 16.53
N GLU A 336 -1.79 -21.56 17.56
CA GLU A 336 -3.04 -22.16 18.09
C GLU A 336 -4.18 -22.21 17.05
N ASP A 337 -4.12 -21.35 16.02
CA ASP A 337 -5.06 -21.34 14.88
C ASP A 337 -4.41 -21.43 13.49
N GLY A 338 -3.07 -21.33 13.38
CA GLY A 338 -2.27 -21.36 12.14
C GLY A 338 -2.57 -20.25 11.13
N ASP A 339 -1.57 -19.43 10.76
CA ASP A 339 -1.70 -18.36 9.76
C ASP A 339 -2.21 -18.86 8.39
N GLY A 340 -3.21 -18.16 7.82
CA GLY A 340 -3.83 -18.52 6.56
C GLY A 340 -2.87 -18.62 5.37
N ARG A 341 -1.72 -17.94 5.39
CA ARG A 341 -0.66 -18.02 4.38
C ARG A 341 0.01 -19.40 4.36
N LEU A 342 0.14 -20.05 5.52
CA LEU A 342 0.67 -21.42 5.61
C LEU A 342 -0.33 -22.44 5.04
N PHE A 343 -1.63 -22.25 5.31
CA PHE A 343 -2.67 -23.05 4.67
C PHE A 343 -2.71 -22.86 3.16
N LEU A 344 -2.46 -21.64 2.66
CA LEU A 344 -2.35 -21.38 1.22
C LEU A 344 -1.14 -22.12 0.61
N ALA A 345 0.03 -22.06 1.25
CA ALA A 345 1.21 -22.80 0.81
C ALA A 345 0.97 -24.33 0.84
N LEU A 346 0.27 -24.85 1.86
CA LEU A 346 -0.11 -26.25 1.94
C LEU A 346 -1.04 -26.66 0.79
N ALA A 347 -2.04 -25.81 0.47
CA ALA A 347 -2.95 -26.05 -0.64
C ALA A 347 -2.23 -26.06 -2.00
N GLU A 348 -1.26 -25.16 -2.21
CA GLU A 348 -0.40 -25.14 -3.39
C GLU A 348 0.39 -26.46 -3.53
N LEU A 349 0.93 -26.97 -2.43
CA LEU A 349 1.69 -28.21 -2.39
C LEU A 349 0.82 -29.44 -2.69
N GLU A 350 -0.34 -29.55 -2.05
CA GLU A 350 -1.28 -30.66 -2.28
C GLU A 350 -1.88 -30.64 -3.68
N ALA A 351 -2.08 -29.46 -4.28
CA ALA A 351 -2.51 -29.34 -5.67
C ALA A 351 -1.46 -29.92 -6.65
N ARG A 352 -0.17 -29.89 -6.30
CA ARG A 352 0.93 -30.47 -7.08
C ARG A 352 1.03 -31.98 -6.90
N ASP A 353 0.88 -32.46 -5.67
CA ASP A 353 0.94 -33.89 -5.29
C ASP A 353 -0.35 -34.68 -5.63
N ALA A 354 -1.13 -34.19 -6.61
CA ALA A 354 -2.43 -34.75 -7.02
C ALA A 354 -3.52 -34.87 -5.92
N LYS A 355 -3.27 -34.39 -4.70
CA LYS A 355 -4.19 -34.32 -3.55
C LYS A 355 -5.14 -33.11 -3.66
N ARG A 356 -5.75 -32.93 -4.83
CA ARG A 356 -6.54 -31.73 -5.17
C ARG A 356 -7.76 -31.51 -4.26
N LYS A 357 -8.36 -32.58 -3.72
CA LYS A 357 -9.50 -32.49 -2.79
C LYS A 357 -9.06 -31.90 -1.45
N GLN A 358 -7.95 -32.37 -0.88
CA GLN A 358 -7.35 -31.81 0.33
C GLN A 358 -6.91 -30.37 0.09
N GLY A 359 -6.23 -30.12 -1.05
CA GLY A 359 -5.79 -28.78 -1.40
C GLY A 359 -6.95 -27.78 -1.50
N ALA A 360 -8.11 -28.19 -2.02
CA ALA A 360 -9.30 -27.34 -2.05
C ALA A 360 -9.81 -26.98 -0.64
N LEU A 361 -9.78 -27.93 0.30
CA LEU A 361 -10.16 -27.70 1.69
C LEU A 361 -9.18 -26.77 2.40
N HIS A 362 -7.88 -26.97 2.23
CA HIS A 362 -6.86 -26.08 2.80
C HIS A 362 -6.87 -24.69 2.18
N ALA A 363 -7.15 -24.55 0.88
CA ALA A 363 -7.34 -23.23 0.25
C ALA A 363 -8.56 -22.50 0.83
N ARG A 364 -9.65 -23.21 1.13
CA ARG A 364 -10.81 -22.64 1.84
C ARG A 364 -10.47 -22.26 3.28
N ALA A 365 -9.68 -23.08 3.98
CA ALA A 365 -9.19 -22.76 5.32
C ALA A 365 -8.30 -21.50 5.31
N ALA A 366 -7.44 -21.36 4.30
CA ALA A 366 -6.65 -20.16 4.06
C ALA A 366 -7.55 -18.94 3.86
N TRP A 367 -8.55 -19.01 2.98
CA TRP A 367 -9.51 -17.92 2.78
C TRP A 367 -10.18 -17.48 4.09
N ASN A 368 -10.68 -18.43 4.89
CA ASN A 368 -11.38 -18.11 6.14
C ASN A 368 -10.47 -17.43 7.17
N ARG A 369 -9.19 -17.82 7.24
CA ARG A 369 -8.22 -17.19 8.17
C ARG A 369 -7.75 -15.83 7.68
N LEU A 370 -7.47 -15.71 6.37
CA LEU A 370 -6.99 -14.46 5.78
C LEU A 370 -8.05 -13.35 5.84
N LYS A 371 -9.34 -13.70 5.66
CA LYS A 371 -10.43 -12.72 5.75
C LYS A 371 -10.67 -12.21 7.18
N GLU A 372 -10.29 -12.99 8.20
CA GLU A 372 -10.42 -12.63 9.61
C GLU A 372 -9.21 -11.84 10.14
N SER A 373 -8.07 -11.86 9.44
CA SER A 373 -6.79 -11.28 9.87
C SER A 373 -6.41 -9.95 9.19
N GLU A 374 -7.39 -9.21 8.67
CA GLU A 374 -7.23 -7.91 7.98
C GLU A 374 -6.12 -7.87 6.91
N ARG A 375 -5.82 -9.01 6.28
CA ARG A 375 -4.70 -9.16 5.35
C ARG A 375 -4.89 -8.36 4.05
N PRO A 376 -3.80 -8.06 3.33
CA PRO A 376 -3.88 -7.41 2.03
C PRO A 376 -4.81 -8.15 1.06
N THR A 377 -5.62 -7.41 0.33
CA THR A 377 -6.66 -7.96 -0.56
C THR A 377 -6.11 -8.96 -1.58
N VAL A 378 -4.86 -8.77 -2.03
CA VAL A 378 -4.20 -9.69 -2.97
C VAL A 378 -4.06 -11.11 -2.43
N GLU A 379 -3.79 -11.29 -1.14
CA GLU A 379 -3.66 -12.61 -0.50
C GLU A 379 -5.02 -13.31 -0.39
N LEU A 380 -6.05 -12.53 -0.03
CA LEU A 380 -7.44 -12.98 0.02
C LEU A 380 -7.91 -13.46 -1.35
N LEU A 381 -7.65 -12.67 -2.40
CA LEU A 381 -7.97 -13.02 -3.78
C LEU A 381 -7.24 -14.30 -4.21
N ALA A 382 -5.96 -14.46 -3.88
CA ALA A 382 -5.18 -15.65 -4.23
C ALA A 382 -5.74 -16.93 -3.60
N ALA A 383 -6.08 -16.89 -2.30
CA ALA A 383 -6.66 -18.05 -1.61
C ALA A 383 -8.04 -18.43 -2.17
N ALA A 384 -8.90 -17.43 -2.40
CA ALA A 384 -10.23 -17.67 -2.99
C ALA A 384 -10.14 -18.19 -4.44
N ASP A 385 -9.23 -17.65 -5.25
CA ASP A 385 -9.03 -18.05 -6.64
C ASP A 385 -8.55 -19.50 -6.76
N LEU A 386 -7.55 -19.88 -5.93
CA LEU A 386 -7.03 -21.24 -5.85
C LEU A 386 -8.12 -22.20 -5.36
N GLY A 387 -8.81 -21.86 -4.27
CA GLY A 387 -9.88 -22.70 -3.72
C GLY A 387 -11.01 -22.93 -4.70
N ALA A 388 -11.49 -21.88 -5.37
CA ALA A 388 -12.57 -21.99 -6.35
C ALA A 388 -12.12 -22.82 -7.57
N SER A 389 -10.91 -22.59 -8.06
CA SER A 389 -10.28 -23.38 -9.14
C SER A 389 -10.22 -24.87 -8.78
N LEU A 390 -9.74 -25.21 -7.58
CA LEU A 390 -9.62 -26.60 -7.14
C LEU A 390 -11.00 -27.25 -6.96
N PHE A 391 -11.96 -26.56 -6.35
CA PHE A 391 -13.32 -27.09 -6.19
C PHE A 391 -13.97 -27.40 -7.54
N VAL A 392 -13.86 -26.52 -8.54
CA VAL A 392 -14.33 -26.79 -9.90
C VAL A 392 -13.64 -28.03 -10.49
N ARG A 393 -12.31 -28.15 -10.35
CA ARG A 393 -11.56 -29.30 -10.88
C ARG A 393 -11.86 -30.62 -10.16
N THR A 394 -12.34 -30.55 -8.92
CA THR A 394 -12.76 -31.72 -8.13
C THR A 394 -14.26 -31.95 -8.15
N GLU A 395 -14.99 -31.27 -9.05
CA GLU A 395 -16.45 -31.41 -9.25
C GLU A 395 -17.28 -31.07 -7.99
N ASN A 396 -16.78 -30.16 -7.16
CA ASN A 396 -17.49 -29.66 -5.97
C ASN A 396 -18.04 -28.25 -6.23
N ASP A 397 -19.01 -28.18 -7.13
CA ASP A 397 -19.57 -26.91 -7.59
C ASP A 397 -20.24 -26.11 -6.47
N ALA A 398 -20.85 -26.80 -5.51
CA ALA A 398 -21.50 -26.17 -4.36
C ALA A 398 -20.48 -25.38 -3.51
N ALA A 399 -19.32 -25.98 -3.23
CA ALA A 399 -18.24 -25.30 -2.51
C ALA A 399 -17.62 -24.17 -3.33
N ALA A 400 -17.42 -24.37 -4.64
CA ALA A 400 -16.93 -23.31 -5.53
C ALA A 400 -17.86 -22.08 -5.52
N ARG A 401 -19.18 -22.28 -5.69
CA ARG A 401 -20.19 -21.22 -5.63
C ARG A 401 -20.29 -20.57 -4.26
N ALA A 402 -20.16 -21.32 -3.17
CA ALA A 402 -20.17 -20.76 -1.83
C ALA A 402 -18.97 -19.83 -1.60
N LEU A 403 -17.78 -20.28 -1.98
CA LEU A 403 -16.53 -19.52 -1.79
C LEU A 403 -16.53 -18.20 -2.56
N VAL A 404 -16.89 -18.20 -3.85
CA VAL A 404 -16.89 -16.95 -4.64
C VAL A 404 -18.03 -16.00 -4.27
N ARG A 405 -19.15 -16.52 -3.73
CA ARG A 405 -20.20 -15.68 -3.12
C ARG A 405 -19.69 -15.01 -1.85
N ASP A 406 -19.01 -15.76 -0.98
CA ASP A 406 -18.38 -15.21 0.23
C ASP A 406 -17.35 -14.13 -0.12
N LEU A 407 -16.49 -14.40 -1.12
CA LEU A 407 -15.52 -13.44 -1.65
C LEU A 407 -16.17 -12.10 -2.03
N THR A 408 -17.23 -12.13 -2.82
CA THR A 408 -17.91 -10.89 -3.25
C THR A 408 -18.81 -10.26 -2.19
N ARG A 409 -19.12 -10.96 -1.09
CA ARG A 409 -19.76 -10.36 0.08
C ARG A 409 -18.76 -9.63 0.95
N HIS A 410 -17.56 -10.19 1.10
CA HIS A 410 -16.47 -9.59 1.86
C HIS A 410 -15.82 -8.42 1.10
N LEU A 411 -15.72 -8.52 -0.23
CA LEU A 411 -15.14 -7.51 -1.11
C LEU A 411 -16.16 -7.01 -2.16
N PRO A 412 -17.26 -6.36 -1.73
CA PRO A 412 -18.38 -6.02 -2.62
C PRO A 412 -18.05 -4.97 -3.68
N LEU A 413 -17.02 -4.15 -3.42
CA LEU A 413 -16.57 -3.03 -4.26
C LEU A 413 -15.22 -3.31 -4.95
N HIS A 414 -14.75 -4.57 -4.98
CA HIS A 414 -13.47 -4.91 -5.61
C HIS A 414 -13.64 -5.59 -6.99
N GLY A 415 -13.12 -4.98 -8.06
CA GLY A 415 -13.27 -5.49 -9.43
C GLY A 415 -12.78 -6.92 -9.63
N ASP A 416 -11.58 -7.27 -9.14
CA ASP A 416 -11.03 -8.63 -9.27
C ASP A 416 -11.83 -9.70 -8.51
N ALA A 417 -12.46 -9.38 -7.38
CA ALA A 417 -13.32 -10.31 -6.67
C ALA A 417 -14.51 -10.75 -7.55
N TRP A 418 -15.14 -9.78 -8.22
CA TRP A 418 -16.21 -10.03 -9.18
C TRP A 418 -15.70 -10.72 -10.46
N ARG A 419 -14.46 -10.46 -10.90
CA ARG A 419 -13.83 -11.18 -12.02
C ARG A 419 -13.58 -12.65 -11.68
N ILE A 420 -13.07 -12.97 -10.49
CA ILE A 420 -12.82 -14.34 -10.01
C ILE A 420 -14.16 -15.09 -9.95
N ARG A 421 -15.20 -14.45 -9.40
CA ARG A 421 -16.55 -14.99 -9.39
C ARG A 421 -17.08 -15.27 -10.80
N ALA A 422 -17.01 -14.30 -11.70
CA ALA A 422 -17.45 -14.46 -13.09
C ALA A 422 -16.72 -15.60 -13.82
N ARG A 423 -15.39 -15.72 -13.61
CA ARG A 423 -14.57 -16.81 -14.17
C ARG A 423 -15.03 -18.18 -13.65
N THR A 424 -15.39 -18.25 -12.38
CA THR A 424 -15.84 -19.49 -11.72
C THR A 424 -17.23 -19.87 -12.22
N GLU A 425 -18.17 -18.93 -12.26
CA GLU A 425 -19.50 -19.10 -12.85
C GLU A 425 -19.42 -19.57 -14.31
N LEU A 426 -18.52 -18.99 -15.11
CA LEU A 426 -18.27 -19.43 -16.49
C LEU A 426 -17.76 -20.89 -16.56
N ALA A 427 -16.88 -21.28 -15.64
CA ALA A 427 -16.35 -22.65 -15.59
C ALA A 427 -17.43 -23.67 -15.21
N LEU A 428 -18.37 -23.28 -14.34
CA LEU A 428 -19.52 -24.06 -13.92
C LEU A 428 -20.68 -24.08 -14.94
N GLY A 429 -20.60 -23.26 -16.00
CA GLY A 429 -21.63 -23.15 -17.03
C GLY A 429 -22.74 -22.14 -16.73
N ASP A 430 -22.63 -21.38 -15.63
CA ASP A 430 -23.61 -20.39 -15.16
C ASP A 430 -23.48 -19.07 -15.95
N GLY A 431 -23.83 -19.09 -17.24
CA GLY A 431 -23.53 -17.99 -18.18
C GLY A 431 -24.19 -16.65 -17.88
N SER A 432 -25.46 -16.68 -17.48
CA SER A 432 -26.21 -15.47 -17.13
C SER A 432 -25.62 -14.78 -15.89
N ASP A 433 -25.16 -15.55 -14.92
CA ASP A 433 -24.54 -15.08 -13.68
C ASP A 433 -23.15 -14.52 -13.97
N ALA A 434 -22.34 -15.27 -14.73
CA ALA A 434 -21.01 -14.83 -15.16
C ALA A 434 -21.06 -13.46 -15.87
N LYS A 435 -22.07 -13.25 -16.72
CA LYS A 435 -22.29 -11.96 -17.40
C LYS A 435 -22.59 -10.82 -16.41
N ARG A 436 -23.48 -11.03 -15.44
CA ARG A 436 -23.79 -10.00 -14.42
C ARG A 436 -22.56 -9.69 -13.56
N SER A 437 -21.84 -10.72 -13.13
CA SER A 437 -20.63 -10.59 -12.32
C SER A 437 -19.54 -9.81 -13.07
N ILE A 438 -19.31 -10.09 -14.37
CA ILE A 438 -18.27 -9.37 -15.12
C ILE A 438 -18.67 -7.95 -15.50
N GLU A 439 -19.96 -7.67 -15.70
CA GLU A 439 -20.45 -6.30 -15.91
C GLU A 439 -20.24 -5.46 -14.65
N LYS A 440 -20.51 -6.03 -13.46
CA LYS A 440 -20.18 -5.38 -12.19
C LYS A 440 -18.67 -5.17 -12.02
N ALA A 441 -17.85 -6.17 -12.36
CA ALA A 441 -16.40 -6.04 -12.31
C ALA A 441 -15.89 -4.89 -13.20
N ALA A 442 -16.43 -4.76 -14.42
CA ALA A 442 -16.05 -3.72 -15.37
C ALA A 442 -16.50 -2.31 -14.94
N ALA A 443 -17.63 -2.21 -14.24
CA ALA A 443 -18.09 -0.95 -13.65
C ALA A 443 -17.20 -0.49 -12.48
N LEU A 444 -16.74 -1.44 -11.66
CA LEU A 444 -15.88 -1.15 -10.50
C LEU A 444 -14.43 -0.83 -10.89
N ALA A 445 -13.89 -1.46 -11.93
CA ALA A 445 -12.50 -1.25 -12.37
C ALA A 445 -12.41 -1.14 -13.91
N PRO A 446 -12.81 0.02 -14.48
CA PRO A 446 -12.89 0.21 -15.93
C PRO A 446 -11.54 0.18 -16.66
N HIS A 447 -10.42 0.39 -15.96
CA HIS A 447 -9.07 0.37 -16.54
C HIS A 447 -8.33 -0.97 -16.37
N ASN A 448 -8.97 -2.00 -15.82
CA ASN A 448 -8.33 -3.30 -15.62
C ASN A 448 -8.43 -4.18 -16.89
N PRO A 449 -7.30 -4.49 -17.58
CA PRO A 449 -7.32 -5.23 -18.85
C PRO A 449 -7.83 -6.67 -18.70
N ARG A 450 -7.58 -7.33 -17.56
CA ARG A 450 -8.00 -8.72 -17.30
C ARG A 450 -9.52 -8.85 -17.20
N ILE A 451 -10.18 -7.81 -16.68
CA ILE A 451 -11.65 -7.78 -16.59
C ILE A 451 -12.26 -7.70 -17.99
N HIS A 452 -11.74 -6.84 -18.86
CA HIS A 452 -12.20 -6.73 -20.25
C HIS A 452 -11.92 -8.00 -21.06
N ALA A 453 -10.75 -8.63 -20.85
CA ALA A 453 -10.45 -9.91 -21.48
C ALA A 453 -11.40 -11.03 -21.03
N MET A 454 -11.73 -11.09 -19.73
CA MET A 454 -12.70 -12.05 -19.19
C MET A 454 -14.11 -11.77 -19.75
N ARG A 455 -14.50 -10.50 -19.87
CA ARG A 455 -15.76 -10.09 -20.51
C ARG A 455 -15.85 -10.56 -21.95
N GLY A 456 -14.77 -10.38 -22.73
CA GLY A 456 -14.67 -10.89 -24.10
C GLY A 456 -14.82 -12.41 -24.17
N GLN A 457 -14.18 -13.16 -23.26
CA GLN A 457 -14.29 -14.62 -23.18
C GLN A 457 -15.71 -15.10 -22.85
N ILE A 458 -16.37 -14.46 -21.89
CA ILE A 458 -17.77 -14.77 -21.52
C ILE A 458 -18.68 -14.52 -22.72
N LEU A 459 -18.57 -13.34 -23.37
CA LEU A 459 -19.38 -13.00 -24.54
C LEU A 459 -19.15 -13.97 -25.70
N LEU A 460 -17.91 -14.35 -25.97
CA LEU A 460 -17.56 -15.30 -27.01
C LEU A 460 -18.16 -16.70 -26.74
N ARG A 461 -18.09 -17.18 -25.49
CA ARG A 461 -18.64 -18.49 -25.10
C ARG A 461 -20.16 -18.57 -25.30
N PHE A 462 -20.86 -17.46 -25.17
CA PHE A 462 -22.32 -17.37 -25.38
C PHE A 462 -22.71 -16.75 -26.73
N GLY A 463 -21.83 -16.83 -27.74
CA GLY A 463 -22.15 -16.48 -29.13
C GLY A 463 -22.27 -14.99 -29.44
N ALA A 464 -21.97 -14.10 -28.49
CA ALA A 464 -22.04 -12.66 -28.67
C ALA A 464 -20.75 -12.07 -29.28
N SER A 465 -20.26 -12.66 -30.39
CA SER A 465 -18.97 -12.33 -31.02
C SER A 465 -18.83 -10.84 -31.34
N LYS A 466 -19.88 -10.19 -31.85
CA LYS A 466 -19.87 -8.74 -32.16
C LYS A 466 -19.58 -7.86 -30.93
N ARG A 467 -20.00 -8.30 -29.74
CA ARG A 467 -19.74 -7.59 -28.47
C ARG A 467 -18.43 -8.01 -27.82
N ALA A 468 -17.92 -9.20 -28.14
CA ALA A 468 -16.65 -9.70 -27.63
C ALA A 468 -15.44 -8.98 -28.25
N VAL A 469 -15.52 -8.60 -29.52
CA VAL A 469 -14.47 -7.82 -30.23
C VAL A 469 -14.04 -6.56 -29.47
N PRO A 470 -14.94 -5.60 -29.16
CA PRO A 470 -14.54 -4.37 -28.48
C PRO A 470 -14.02 -4.62 -27.05
N ALA A 471 -14.47 -5.69 -26.38
CA ALA A 471 -13.95 -6.05 -25.07
C ALA A 471 -12.49 -6.54 -25.14
N PHE A 472 -12.13 -7.36 -26.14
CA PHE A 472 -10.75 -7.76 -26.35
C PHE A 472 -9.86 -6.61 -26.83
N GLU A 473 -10.38 -5.73 -27.69
CA GLU A 473 -9.66 -4.51 -28.11
C GLU A 473 -9.33 -3.63 -26.91
N LYS A 474 -10.29 -3.38 -26.01
CA LYS A 474 -10.05 -2.61 -24.79
C LYS A 474 -9.04 -3.29 -23.85
N ALA A 475 -9.08 -4.62 -23.73
CA ALA A 475 -8.08 -5.36 -22.95
C ALA A 475 -6.65 -5.17 -23.49
N ILE A 476 -6.48 -5.22 -24.82
CA ILE A 476 -5.19 -5.04 -25.50
C ILE A 476 -4.73 -3.58 -25.43
N GLU A 477 -5.63 -2.61 -25.55
CA GLU A 477 -5.32 -1.18 -25.36
C GLU A 477 -4.80 -0.91 -23.94
N LEU A 478 -5.44 -1.51 -22.93
CA LEU A 478 -5.12 -1.29 -21.53
C LEU A 478 -3.89 -2.10 -21.03
N GLY A 479 -3.54 -3.20 -21.69
CA GLY A 479 -2.51 -4.12 -21.21
C GLY A 479 -1.82 -4.94 -22.31
N GLY A 480 -1.53 -4.31 -23.46
CA GLY A 480 -0.91 -4.97 -24.62
C GLY A 480 0.50 -5.51 -24.39
N ASP A 481 1.11 -5.17 -23.27
CA ASP A 481 2.43 -5.58 -22.79
C ASP A 481 2.37 -6.72 -21.74
N LEU A 482 1.19 -7.19 -21.36
CA LEU A 482 1.01 -8.36 -20.49
C LEU A 482 1.18 -9.66 -21.30
N PRO A 483 1.67 -10.80 -20.75
CA PRO A 483 1.81 -12.05 -21.51
C PRO A 483 0.48 -12.60 -22.01
N ASP A 484 -0.57 -12.32 -21.25
CA ASP A 484 -1.93 -12.66 -21.66
C ASP A 484 -2.34 -11.91 -22.94
N ALA A 485 -1.67 -10.82 -23.32
CA ALA A 485 -2.00 -10.02 -24.49
C ALA A 485 -1.93 -10.82 -25.79
N ASP A 486 -0.96 -11.72 -25.95
CA ASP A 486 -0.90 -12.58 -27.14
C ASP A 486 -2.08 -13.54 -27.20
N ARG A 487 -2.50 -14.08 -26.06
CA ARG A 487 -3.73 -14.87 -25.96
C ARG A 487 -4.95 -14.01 -26.30
N TRP A 488 -5.02 -12.77 -25.84
CA TRP A 488 -6.12 -11.85 -26.17
C TRP A 488 -6.14 -11.51 -27.66
N ARG A 489 -4.98 -11.22 -28.28
CA ARG A 489 -4.84 -11.01 -29.73
C ARG A 489 -5.29 -12.23 -30.51
N LYS A 490 -4.92 -13.44 -30.07
CA LYS A 490 -5.35 -14.70 -30.69
C LYS A 490 -6.86 -14.89 -30.58
N LEU A 491 -7.45 -14.62 -29.41
CA LEU A 491 -8.90 -14.67 -29.21
C LEU A 491 -9.62 -13.64 -30.07
N LEU A 492 -9.14 -12.39 -30.11
CA LEU A 492 -9.67 -11.33 -30.97
C LEU A 492 -9.67 -11.74 -32.45
N ARG A 493 -8.56 -12.28 -32.96
CA ARG A 493 -8.48 -12.81 -34.33
C ARG A 493 -9.48 -13.93 -34.58
N LYS A 494 -9.68 -14.82 -33.61
CA LYS A 494 -10.67 -15.91 -33.69
C LYS A 494 -12.10 -15.38 -33.68
N THR A 495 -12.38 -14.32 -32.92
CA THR A 495 -13.72 -13.72 -32.81
C THR A 495 -14.12 -12.91 -34.04
N LYS A 496 -13.13 -12.38 -34.79
CA LYS A 496 -13.36 -11.65 -36.06
C LYS A 496 -13.56 -12.56 -37.27
N ARG A 497 -13.17 -13.84 -37.18
CA ARG A 497 -13.44 -14.88 -38.17
C ARG A 497 -14.79 -15.51 -37.86
#